data_AF-A0A5K1FX35-F1
#
_entry.id   AF-A0A5K1FX35-F1
#
_cell.length_a   1.000
_cell.length_b   1.000
_cell.length_c   1.000
_cell.angle_alpha   90.00
_cell.angle_beta   90.00
_cell.angle_gamma   90.00
#
_symmetry.space_group_name_H-M   'P 1'
#
loop_
_entity.id
_entity.type
_entity.pdbx_description
1 polymer ?
#
loop_
_entity_poly.entity_id
_entity_poly.type
_entity_poly.pdbx_seq_one_letter_code
_entity_poly.pdbx_strand_id
1 'polypeptide(L)' 'MTFAVRLLTALALAWLVVSDSWLTSVQADFNYKDALSKSILFLEAQRSGRLPPDNRIPWRGPSGLQDGNHSN' A
#
# COMPACT_ATOMS: atom_id res chain seq x y z
N MET A 1 -50.29 -0.85 22.66
CA MET A 1 -49.73 -1.60 21.51
C MET A 1 -49.31 -0.71 20.34
N THR A 2 -50.10 0.29 19.93
CA THR A 2 -49.78 1.15 18.76
C THR A 2 -48.57 2.07 18.94
N PHE A 3 -48.34 2.61 20.14
CA PHE A 3 -47.18 3.49 20.42
C PHE A 3 -45.84 2.75 20.32
N ALA A 4 -45.75 1.55 20.92
CA ALA A 4 -44.55 0.73 20.87
C ALA A 4 -44.19 0.31 19.44
N VAL A 5 -45.19 -0.06 18.63
CA VAL A 5 -44.97 -0.41 17.21
C VAL A 5 -44.47 0.79 16.39
N ARG A 6 -44.97 2.01 16.67
CA ARG A 6 -44.51 3.24 16.01
C ARG A 6 -43.08 3.64 16.42
N LEU A 7 -42.71 3.41 17.68
CA LEU A 7 -41.37 3.68 18.18
C LEU A 7 -40.34 2.71 17.59
N LEU A 8 -40.67 1.41 17.55
CA LEU A 8 -39.78 0.39 16.99
C LEU A 8 -39.56 0.58 15.49
N THR A 9 -40.60 0.96 14.75
CA THR A 9 -40.47 1.28 13.31
C THR A 9 -39.64 2.53 13.06
N ALA A 10 -39.79 3.58 13.87
CA ALA A 10 -38.95 4.78 13.76
C ALA A 10 -37.46 4.49 14.05
N LEU A 11 -37.17 3.65 15.05
CA LEU A 11 -35.80 3.24 15.37
C LEU A 11 -35.19 2.35 14.28
N ALA A 12 -35.95 1.45 13.68
CA ALA A 12 -35.50 0.63 12.57
C ALA A 12 -35.16 1.48 11.31
N LEU A 13 -35.97 2.50 11.02
CA LEU A 13 -35.70 3.44 9.92
C LEU A 13 -34.47 4.31 10.19
N ALA A 14 -34.30 4.79 11.42
CA ALA A 14 -33.10 5.53 11.82
C ALA A 14 -31.83 4.66 11.71
N TRP A 15 -31.91 3.39 12.10
CA TRP A 15 -30.81 2.43 11.95
C TRP A 15 -30.45 2.18 10.48
N LEU A 16 -31.45 2.03 9.61
CA LEU A 16 -31.24 1.85 8.17
C LEU A 16 -30.49 3.06 7.57
N VAL A 17 -30.91 4.28 7.88
CA VAL A 17 -30.29 5.53 7.38
C VAL A 17 -28.85 5.69 7.88
N VAL A 18 -28.55 5.26 9.11
CA VAL A 18 -27.18 5.30 9.67
C VAL A 18 -26.29 4.19 9.07
N SER A 19 -26.87 3.07 8.65
CA SER A 19 -26.12 1.91 8.12
C SER A 19 -25.57 2.12 6.70
N ASP A 20 -26.19 2.97 5.88
CA ASP A 20 -25.78 3.23 4.50
C ASP A 20 -24.43 3.98 4.39
N SER A 21 -23.95 4.58 5.48
CA SER A 21 -22.70 5.35 5.52
C SER A 21 -21.43 4.49 5.64
N TRP A 22 -21.56 3.16 5.77
CA TRP A 22 -20.42 2.25 6.03
C TRP A 22 -19.85 1.58 4.77
N LEU A 23 -20.44 1.79 3.59
CA LEU A 23 -20.05 1.12 2.34
C LEU A 23 -19.57 2.09 1.27
N THR A 24 -18.78 3.10 1.64
CA THR A 24 -18.03 3.87 0.63
C THR A 24 -16.93 2.99 0.05
N SER A 25 -17.16 2.41 -1.14
CA SER A 25 -16.09 1.78 -1.91
C SER A 25 -15.16 2.87 -2.45
N VAL A 26 -13.90 2.84 -2.01
CA VAL A 26 -12.86 3.67 -2.62
C VAL A 26 -12.48 3.00 -3.94
N GLN A 27 -13.12 3.42 -5.02
CA GLN A 27 -12.77 2.98 -6.37
C GLN A 27 -11.58 3.83 -6.85
N ALA A 28 -10.37 3.28 -6.73
CA ALA A 28 -9.16 3.91 -7.21
C ALA A 28 -8.56 3.12 -8.37
N ASP A 29 -8.36 3.78 -9.51
CA ASP A 29 -7.71 3.20 -10.69
C ASP A 29 -6.19 3.34 -10.54
N PHE A 30 -5.57 2.35 -9.91
CA PHE A 30 -4.12 2.34 -9.72
C PHE A 30 -3.43 1.63 -10.88
N ASN A 31 -2.39 2.28 -11.43
CA ASN A 31 -1.51 1.64 -12.39
C ASN A 31 -0.55 0.66 -11.68
N TYR A 32 -1.03 -0.55 -11.43
CA TYR A 32 -0.26 -1.60 -10.76
C TYR A 32 0.99 -2.03 -11.53
N LYS A 33 1.00 -1.88 -12.87
CA LYS A 33 2.18 -2.16 -13.69
C LYS A 33 3.32 -1.20 -13.35
N ASP A 34 3.01 0.09 -13.25
CA ASP A 34 3.97 1.12 -12.85
C ASP A 34 4.40 0.95 -11.39
N ALA A 35 3.44 0.68 -10.49
CA ALA A 35 3.72 0.44 -9.08
C ALA A 35 4.68 -0.74 -8.88
N LEU A 36 4.42 -1.88 -9.52
CA LEU A 36 5.30 -3.04 -9.45
C LEU A 36 6.70 -2.74 -10.02
N SER A 37 6.75 -2.04 -11.16
CA SER A 37 8.02 -1.67 -11.79
C SER A 37 8.87 -0.80 -10.86
N LYS A 38 8.26 0.16 -10.16
CA LYS A 38 8.93 1.01 -9.16
C LYS A 38 9.35 0.25 -7.91
N SER A 39 8.54 -0.69 -7.44
CA SER A 39 8.92 -1.57 -6.32
C SER A 39 10.17 -2.38 -6.64
N ILE A 40 10.32 -2.86 -7.88
CA ILE A 40 11.54 -3.55 -8.31
C ILE A 40 12.73 -2.58 -8.40
N LEU A 41 12.55 -1.39 -8.98
CA LEU A 41 13.61 -0.37 -9.03
C LEU A 41 14.08 0.06 -7.63
N PHE A 42 13.18 0.09 -6.65
CA PHE A 42 13.54 0.35 -5.25
C PHE A 42 14.49 -0.72 -4.71
N LEU A 43 14.27 -2.00 -5.03
CA LEU A 43 15.17 -3.10 -4.64
C LEU A 43 16.48 -3.13 -5.45
N GLU A 44 16.55 -2.46 -6.61
CA GLU A 44 17.77 -2.29 -7.42
C GLU A 44 18.66 -1.12 -6.97
N ALA A 45 18.04 -0.04 -6.47
CA ALA A 45 18.65 0.73 -5.39
C ALA A 45 18.86 -0.23 -4.20
N GLN A 46 19.26 0.12 -2.98
CA GLN A 46 19.62 -0.87 -1.93
C GLN A 46 20.74 -1.91 -2.23
N ARG A 47 21.00 -2.38 -3.44
CA ARG A 47 22.09 -3.31 -3.78
C ARG A 47 23.44 -2.75 -3.31
N SER A 48 24.15 -3.50 -2.46
CA SER A 48 25.55 -3.22 -2.10
C SER A 48 26.50 -3.97 -3.03
N GLY A 49 27.79 -3.69 -2.94
CA GLY A 49 28.83 -4.30 -3.76
C GLY A 49 29.03 -3.57 -5.08
N ARG A 50 29.66 -4.28 -6.02
CA ARG A 50 29.82 -3.81 -7.39
C ARG A 50 28.51 -3.96 -8.14
N LEU A 51 27.98 -2.85 -8.65
CA LEU A 51 26.75 -2.86 -9.43
C LEU A 51 26.97 -3.46 -10.82
N PRO A 52 25.96 -4.12 -11.40
CA PRO A 52 26.05 -4.67 -12.74
C PRO A 52 26.12 -3.55 -13.81
N PRO A 53 26.70 -3.81 -14.98
CA PRO A 53 26.94 -2.79 -16.01
C PRO A 53 25.65 -2.20 -16.61
N ASP A 54 24.53 -2.92 -16.50
CA ASP A 54 23.19 -2.51 -16.94
C ASP A 54 22.35 -1.91 -15.80
N ASN A 55 22.99 -1.42 -14.73
CA ASN A 55 22.30 -0.80 -13.60
C ASN A 55 21.41 0.38 -14.07
N ARG A 56 20.11 0.27 -13.79
CA ARG A 56 19.10 1.24 -14.21
C ARG A 56 19.04 2.49 -13.33
N ILE A 57 19.73 2.49 -12.18
CA ILE A 57 19.68 3.57 -11.20
C ILE A 57 20.93 4.47 -11.31
N PRO A 58 20.86 5.61 -12.02
CA PRO A 58 22.06 6.36 -12.46
C PRO A 58 22.84 7.03 -11.32
N TRP A 59 22.19 7.30 -10.19
CA TRP A 59 22.82 7.91 -9.03
C TRP A 59 23.47 6.88 -8.08
N ARG A 60 23.34 5.58 -8.37
CA ARG A 60 23.99 4.51 -7.59
C ARG A 60 25.32 4.12 -8.20
N GLY A 61 26.33 3.93 -7.36
CA GLY A 61 27.65 3.42 -7.72
C GLY A 61 28.08 2.24 -6.84
N PRO A 62 29.26 1.66 -7.09
CA PRO A 62 29.81 0.59 -6.26
C PRO A 62 29.97 1.02 -4.79
N SER A 63 29.57 0.16 -3.86
CA SER A 63 29.65 0.39 -2.41
C SER A 63 30.04 -0.88 -1.66
N GLY A 64 30.51 -0.80 -0.41
CA GLY A 64 30.75 -2.00 0.42
C GLY A 64 31.75 -3.02 -0.15
N LEU A 65 32.70 -2.59 -0.98
CA LEU A 65 33.59 -3.51 -1.69
C LEU A 65 34.59 -4.25 -0.80
N GLN A 66 34.78 -3.77 0.43
CA GLN A 66 35.72 -4.33 1.41
C GLN A 66 34.98 -5.00 2.57
N ASP A 67 33.65 -5.14 2.49
CA ASP A 67 32.84 -5.77 3.52
C ASP A 67 33.30 -7.23 3.69
N GLY A 68 33.69 -7.62 4.92
CA GLY A 68 34.22 -8.95 5.24
C GLY A 68 35.74 -9.14 5.07
N ASN A 69 36.50 -8.11 4.68
CA ASN A 69 37.95 -8.28 4.44
C ASN A 69 38.82 -8.35 5.72
N HIS A 70 38.26 -7.98 6.88
CA HIS A 70 38.93 -8.01 8.20
C HIS A 70 38.37 -9.08 9.16
N SER A 71 37.53 -10.00 8.68
CA SER A 71 37.11 -11.15 9.49
C SER A 71 38.18 -12.23 9.44
N ASN A 72 39.22 -12.07 10.27
CA ASN A 72 40.22 -13.09 10.58
C ASN A 72 40.59 -12.97 12.06
#